data_AF-A0A3N1HYU9-F1
#
_entry.id   AF-A0A3N1HYU9-F1
#
_cell.length_a   1.000
_cell.length_b   1.000
_cell.length_c   1.000
_cell.angle_alpha   90.00
_cell.angle_beta   90.00
_cell.angle_gamma   90.00
#
_symmetry.space_group_name_H-M   'P 1'
#
loop_
_entity.id
_entity.type
_entity.pdbx_description
1 polymer ?
#
loop_
_entity_poly.entity_id
_entity_poly.type
_entity_poly.pdbx_seq_one_letter_code
_entity_poly.pdbx_strand_id
1 'polypeptide(L)'
;MPGGSTDEDCLHLNVTTPDGARPERPRPVVVWLHGGGFTTGTGSSYDAHRMATRGGVVVVTVNYRLGALGFLAHRGLPGSGTFGLADQQAALRWVRAEIGAFGGDAHDVTLAGESAGGYSVCAQLASPAAAGLFDRAIIESGPCTGRPDRPFAPSSVPLSTARATGAEPAARAGCGSARDVMAITAPNPTSRPWRTHRSATRCTRCSPWRCSWSTASAAVPPAARAGATRRSADGRLRAR
;
A
#
# COMPACT_ATOMS: atom_id res chain seq x y z
N MET A 1 15.10 -0.69 -15.67
CA MET A 1 13.85 -0.57 -14.88
C MET A 1 13.78 0.84 -14.34
N PRO A 2 12.68 1.59 -14.52
CA PRO A 2 12.52 2.86 -13.82
C PRO A 2 12.67 2.62 -12.32
N GLY A 3 13.62 3.32 -11.69
CA GLY A 3 13.85 3.22 -10.26
C GLY A 3 12.62 3.66 -9.48
N GLY A 4 12.41 3.09 -8.29
CA GLY A 4 11.36 3.55 -7.38
C GLY A 4 11.54 5.03 -7.00
N SER A 5 10.55 5.58 -6.27
CA SER A 5 10.63 6.96 -5.77
C SER A 5 11.96 7.20 -5.03
N THR A 6 12.66 8.27 -5.38
CA THR A 6 13.81 8.79 -4.62
C THR A 6 13.39 9.82 -3.57
N ASP A 7 12.08 10.10 -3.46
CA ASP A 7 11.47 10.98 -2.47
C ASP A 7 10.91 10.16 -1.30
N GLU A 8 10.94 10.71 -0.09
CA GLU A 8 10.34 10.15 1.12
C GLU A 8 8.81 10.29 1.14
N ASP A 9 8.24 11.29 0.44
CA ASP A 9 6.79 11.38 0.18
C ASP A 9 6.40 10.37 -0.92
N CYS A 10 6.52 9.08 -0.58
CA CYS A 10 6.40 7.95 -1.50
C CYS A 10 5.15 7.09 -1.31
N LEU A 11 4.37 7.33 -0.25
CA LEU A 11 3.19 6.54 0.12
C LEU A 11 1.98 6.85 -0.77
N HIS A 12 2.09 6.40 -2.01
CA HIS A 12 1.07 6.51 -3.05
C HIS A 12 0.61 5.12 -3.47
N LEU A 13 -0.60 5.05 -4.02
CA LEU A 13 -1.13 3.86 -4.66
C LEU A 13 -1.83 4.22 -5.97
N ASN A 14 -1.84 3.29 -6.92
CA ASN A 14 -2.52 3.44 -8.19
C ASN A 14 -3.72 2.50 -8.24
N VAL A 15 -4.87 2.99 -8.69
CA VAL A 15 -6.06 2.15 -8.89
C VAL A 15 -6.34 2.04 -10.39
N THR A 16 -6.31 0.81 -10.89
CA THR A 16 -6.68 0.48 -12.27
C THR A 16 -7.98 -0.29 -12.27
N THR A 17 -9.02 0.27 -12.90
CA THR A 17 -10.36 -0.32 -12.93
C THR A 17 -10.75 -0.70 -14.36
N PRO A 18 -11.44 -1.84 -14.56
CA PRO A 18 -12.00 -2.17 -15.86
C PRO A 18 -13.21 -1.29 -16.17
N ASP A 19 -13.54 -1.21 -17.45
CA ASP A 19 -14.74 -0.51 -17.91
C ASP A 19 -16.00 -1.15 -17.32
N GLY A 20 -16.95 -0.29 -16.96
CA GLY A 20 -18.24 -0.72 -16.40
C GLY A 20 -18.20 -1.22 -14.96
N ALA A 21 -17.05 -1.16 -14.27
CA ALA A 21 -17.02 -1.29 -12.81
C ALA A 21 -17.74 -0.09 -12.17
N ARG A 22 -18.71 -0.38 -11.30
CA ARG A 22 -19.55 0.62 -10.63
C ARG A 22 -19.93 0.13 -9.23
N PRO A 23 -20.28 1.03 -8.29
CA PRO A 23 -20.67 0.64 -6.93
C PRO A 23 -21.81 -0.38 -6.86
N GLU A 24 -22.73 -0.39 -7.84
CA GLU A 24 -23.87 -1.31 -7.87
C GLU A 24 -23.51 -2.71 -8.39
N ARG A 25 -22.35 -2.84 -9.03
CA ARG A 25 -21.80 -4.10 -9.55
C ARG A 25 -20.28 -4.12 -9.29
N PRO A 26 -19.88 -4.20 -8.00
CA PRO A 26 -18.49 -4.11 -7.62
C PRO A 26 -17.71 -5.32 -8.16
N ARG A 27 -16.42 -5.13 -8.41
CA ARG A 27 -15.51 -6.15 -8.94
C ARG A 27 -14.55 -6.63 -7.85
N PRO A 28 -14.11 -7.90 -7.87
CA PRO A 28 -13.05 -8.35 -6.98
C PRO A 28 -11.81 -7.44 -7.10
N VAL A 29 -11.09 -7.27 -5.99
CA VAL A 29 -9.94 -6.38 -5.89
C VAL A 29 -8.67 -7.20 -5.76
N VAL A 30 -7.64 -6.88 -6.54
CA VAL A 30 -6.28 -7.40 -6.37
C VAL A 30 -5.38 -6.28 -5.89
N VAL A 31 -4.81 -6.41 -4.70
CA VAL A 31 -3.80 -5.49 -4.17
C VAL A 31 -2.43 -6.09 -4.41
N TRP A 32 -1.58 -5.39 -5.15
CA TRP A 32 -0.26 -5.85 -5.58
C TRP A 32 0.87 -5.19 -4.78
N LEU A 33 1.69 -6.03 -4.14
CA LEU A 33 2.93 -5.66 -3.47
C LEU A 33 4.12 -5.99 -4.37
N HIS A 34 4.86 -4.96 -4.78
CA HIS A 34 6.03 -5.15 -5.63
C HIS A 34 7.20 -5.85 -4.91
N GLY A 35 8.06 -6.49 -5.71
CA GLY A 35 9.34 -7.05 -5.27
C GLY A 35 10.43 -5.99 -5.12
N GLY A 36 11.69 -6.42 -5.21
CA GLY A 36 12.86 -5.52 -5.12
C GLY A 36 13.65 -5.61 -3.81
N GLY A 37 13.59 -6.77 -3.13
CA GLY A 37 14.44 -7.10 -1.99
C GLY A 37 14.28 -6.17 -0.79
N PHE A 38 13.13 -5.51 -0.66
CA PHE A 38 12.87 -4.47 0.35
C PHE A 38 13.76 -3.22 0.25
N THR A 39 14.57 -3.08 -0.80
CA THR A 39 15.51 -1.96 -0.97
C THR A 39 15.23 -1.13 -2.22
N THR A 40 14.47 -1.69 -3.17
CA THR A 40 14.12 -1.04 -4.44
C THR A 40 12.70 -1.43 -4.87
N GLY A 41 12.21 -0.80 -5.94
CA GLY A 41 10.91 -1.10 -6.55
C GLY A 41 9.88 0.02 -6.37
N THR A 42 8.79 -0.10 -7.12
CA THR A 42 7.63 0.79 -7.05
C THR A 42 6.41 0.09 -7.63
N GLY A 43 5.23 0.38 -7.09
CA GLY A 43 3.96 -0.10 -7.61
C GLY A 43 3.68 0.38 -9.05
N SER A 44 4.24 1.52 -9.44
CA SER A 44 4.10 2.06 -10.81
C SER A 44 4.91 1.29 -11.87
N SER A 45 5.83 0.39 -11.47
CA SER A 45 6.55 -0.46 -12.43
C SER A 45 5.67 -1.56 -13.05
N TYR A 46 4.46 -1.78 -12.52
CA TYR A 46 3.57 -2.86 -12.92
C TYR A 46 2.39 -2.29 -13.69
N ASP A 47 2.31 -2.60 -14.99
CA ASP A 47 1.13 -2.30 -15.80
C ASP A 47 -0.02 -3.25 -15.45
N ALA A 48 -0.98 -2.73 -14.71
CA ALA A 48 -2.16 -3.47 -14.26
C ALA A 48 -3.27 -3.58 -15.32
N HIS A 49 -3.15 -2.91 -16.47
CA HIS A 49 -4.25 -2.75 -17.41
C HIS A 49 -4.78 -4.09 -17.95
N ARG A 50 -3.88 -5.00 -18.32
CA ARG A 50 -4.29 -6.33 -18.83
C ARG A 50 -5.00 -7.15 -17.78
N MET A 51 -4.52 -7.13 -16.53
CA MET A 51 -5.15 -7.86 -15.43
C MET A 51 -6.54 -7.28 -15.14
N ALA A 52 -6.65 -5.95 -15.08
CA ALA A 52 -7.95 -5.31 -14.83
C ALA A 52 -8.96 -5.63 -15.94
N THR A 53 -8.59 -5.43 -17.20
CA THR A 53 -9.51 -5.60 -18.34
C THR A 53 -9.86 -7.04 -18.64
N ARG A 54 -8.88 -7.97 -18.67
CA ARG A 54 -9.13 -9.38 -18.99
C ARG A 54 -9.61 -10.19 -17.79
N GLY A 55 -9.11 -9.87 -16.60
CA GLY A 55 -9.53 -10.51 -15.36
C GLY A 55 -10.85 -9.98 -14.83
N GLY A 56 -11.29 -8.79 -15.26
CA GLY A 56 -12.51 -8.17 -14.77
C GLY A 56 -12.43 -7.77 -13.29
N VAL A 57 -11.24 -7.39 -12.82
CA VAL A 57 -10.92 -7.06 -11.43
C VAL A 57 -10.41 -5.62 -11.28
N VAL A 58 -10.62 -4.98 -10.14
CA VAL A 58 -9.90 -3.74 -9.81
C VAL A 58 -8.50 -4.12 -9.31
N VAL A 59 -7.47 -3.46 -9.80
CA VAL A 59 -6.08 -3.71 -9.38
C VAL A 59 -5.53 -2.46 -8.68
N VAL A 60 -4.95 -2.66 -7.50
CA VAL A 60 -4.31 -1.62 -6.71
C VAL A 60 -2.82 -1.91 -6.59
N THR A 61 -1.95 -1.09 -7.18
CA THR A 61 -0.50 -1.22 -6.98
C THR A 61 -0.03 -0.24 -5.91
N VAL A 62 0.78 -0.71 -4.97
CA VAL A 62 1.09 0.02 -3.72
C VAL A 62 2.58 0.30 -3.62
N ASN A 63 2.93 1.51 -3.20
CA ASN A 63 4.27 1.82 -2.68
C ASN A 63 4.30 1.67 -1.16
N TYR A 64 5.45 1.21 -0.65
CA TYR A 64 5.72 1.11 0.78
C TYR A 64 7.17 1.53 1.04
N ARG A 65 7.50 1.98 2.26
CA ARG A 65 8.88 2.38 2.59
C ARG A 65 9.86 1.23 2.43
N LEU A 66 11.03 1.55 1.91
CA LEU A 66 12.11 0.61 1.58
C LEU A 66 13.38 0.92 2.40
N GLY A 67 14.34 0.01 2.36
CA GLY A 67 15.65 0.14 2.99
C GLY A 67 15.55 0.46 4.48
N ALA A 68 16.42 1.36 4.94
CA ALA A 68 16.44 1.77 6.35
C ALA A 68 15.12 2.44 6.78
N LEU A 69 14.49 3.23 5.91
CA LEU A 69 13.24 3.92 6.21
C LEU A 69 12.06 2.95 6.46
N GLY A 70 12.07 1.79 5.80
CA GLY A 70 11.05 0.76 5.95
C GLY A 70 11.37 -0.30 7.01
N PHE A 71 12.65 -0.65 7.19
CA PHE A 71 13.04 -1.90 7.84
C PHE A 71 14.23 -1.80 8.80
N LEU A 72 14.77 -0.61 9.06
CA LEU A 72 15.74 -0.44 10.15
C LEU A 72 15.06 -0.71 11.49
N ALA A 73 15.61 -1.62 12.29
CA ALA A 73 15.15 -1.88 13.65
C ALA A 73 16.08 -1.19 14.66
N HIS A 74 15.50 -0.43 15.58
CA HIS A 74 16.25 0.32 16.59
C HIS A 74 15.56 0.24 17.96
N ARG A 75 16.33 0.08 19.04
CA ARG A 75 15.77 -0.04 20.41
C ARG A 75 15.00 1.20 20.84
N GLY A 76 15.48 2.37 20.42
CA GLY A 76 14.87 3.67 20.72
C GLY A 76 13.64 4.01 19.89
N LEU A 77 13.28 3.20 18.88
CA LEU A 77 12.17 3.50 17.97
C LEU A 77 11.12 2.38 18.02
N PRO A 78 10.00 2.56 18.75
CA PRO A 78 8.91 1.59 18.79
C PRO A 78 8.36 1.30 17.38
N GLY A 79 8.07 0.02 17.10
CA GLY A 79 7.53 -0.41 15.79
C GLY A 79 8.55 -0.43 14.64
N SER A 80 9.81 -0.01 14.89
CA SER A 80 10.89 -0.08 13.90
C SER A 80 11.20 -1.53 13.49
N GLY A 81 11.76 -1.69 12.30
CA GLY A 81 12.00 -2.99 11.65
C GLY A 81 10.83 -3.47 10.77
N THR A 82 9.65 -2.88 10.92
CA THR A 82 8.43 -3.31 10.22
C THR A 82 7.61 -2.16 9.63
N PHE A 83 8.18 -0.97 9.46
CA PHE A 83 7.45 0.18 8.93
C PHE A 83 6.95 -0.03 7.51
N GLY A 84 7.73 -0.65 6.64
CA GLY A 84 7.27 -1.02 5.29
C GLY A 84 6.05 -1.95 5.33
N LEU A 85 5.99 -2.90 6.27
CA LEU A 85 4.82 -3.76 6.46
C LEU A 85 3.61 -2.98 7.01
N ALA A 86 3.84 -2.03 7.91
CA ALA A 86 2.80 -1.16 8.43
C ALA A 86 2.20 -0.26 7.33
N ASP A 87 3.02 0.21 6.38
CA ASP A 87 2.57 0.96 5.21
C ASP A 87 1.66 0.11 4.33
N GLN A 88 2.05 -1.13 4.06
CA GLN A 88 1.21 -2.08 3.30
C GLN A 88 -0.14 -2.32 4.00
N GLN A 89 -0.15 -2.47 5.33
CA GLN A 89 -1.40 -2.59 6.09
C GLN A 89 -2.24 -1.31 6.05
N ALA A 90 -1.60 -0.14 6.05
CA ALA A 90 -2.31 1.13 5.89
C ALA A 90 -2.93 1.26 4.49
N ALA A 91 -2.27 0.76 3.44
CA ALA A 91 -2.84 0.70 2.10
C ALA A 91 -4.02 -0.28 2.03
N LEU A 92 -3.92 -1.45 2.69
CA LEU A 92 -5.02 -2.40 2.76
C LEU A 92 -6.24 -1.86 3.52
N ARG A 93 -6.02 -1.13 4.63
CA ARG A 93 -7.09 -0.39 5.32
C ARG A 93 -7.73 0.66 4.42
N TRP A 94 -6.93 1.38 3.63
CA TRP A 94 -7.44 2.32 2.65
C TRP A 94 -8.29 1.61 1.59
N VAL A 95 -7.84 0.47 1.07
CA VAL A 95 -8.62 -0.34 0.11
C VAL A 95 -9.95 -0.75 0.71
N ARG A 96 -9.98 -1.29 1.94
CA ARG A 96 -11.23 -1.65 2.63
C ARG A 96 -12.19 -0.47 2.78
N ALA A 97 -11.67 0.74 3.02
CA ALA A 97 -12.49 1.93 3.25
C ALA A 97 -12.98 2.59 1.95
N GLU A 98 -12.16 2.61 0.89
CA GLU A 98 -12.35 3.55 -0.22
C GLU A 98 -12.55 2.87 -1.59
N ILE A 99 -12.20 1.58 -1.75
CA ILE A 99 -12.14 0.94 -3.08
C ILE A 99 -13.52 0.84 -3.76
N GLY A 100 -14.60 0.88 -2.98
CA GLY A 100 -15.97 0.95 -3.49
C GLY A 100 -16.21 2.14 -4.42
N ALA A 101 -15.60 3.30 -4.14
CA ALA A 101 -15.67 4.48 -5.00
C ALA A 101 -14.99 4.28 -6.37
N PHE A 102 -14.19 3.22 -6.50
CA PHE A 102 -13.50 2.82 -7.72
C PHE A 102 -14.16 1.61 -8.41
N GLY A 103 -15.32 1.16 -7.91
CA GLY A 103 -16.01 -0.01 -8.43
C GLY A 103 -15.41 -1.34 -7.99
N GLY A 104 -14.57 -1.33 -6.95
CA GLY A 104 -14.05 -2.54 -6.31
C GLY A 104 -14.96 -3.01 -5.17
N ASP A 105 -14.98 -4.31 -4.93
CA ASP A 105 -15.65 -4.93 -3.80
C ASP A 105 -14.71 -4.96 -2.61
N ALA A 106 -15.03 -4.15 -1.59
CA ALA A 106 -14.24 -4.08 -0.36
C ALA A 106 -14.28 -5.38 0.46
N HIS A 107 -15.15 -6.34 0.14
CA HIS A 107 -15.29 -7.65 0.79
C HIS A 107 -14.77 -8.82 -0.05
N ASP A 108 -14.16 -8.54 -1.21
CA ASP A 108 -13.54 -9.54 -2.08
C ASP A 108 -12.13 -9.08 -2.50
N VAL A 109 -11.22 -9.02 -1.52
CA VAL A 109 -9.87 -8.49 -1.66
C VAL A 109 -8.85 -9.63 -1.68
N THR A 110 -8.09 -9.73 -2.76
CA THR A 110 -6.93 -10.63 -2.89
C THR A 110 -5.65 -9.83 -2.73
N LEU A 111 -4.82 -10.20 -1.76
CA LEU A 111 -3.46 -9.67 -1.60
C LEU A 111 -2.48 -10.53 -2.43
N ALA A 112 -1.75 -9.91 -3.34
CA ALA A 112 -0.79 -10.57 -4.22
C ALA A 112 0.57 -9.89 -4.15
N GLY A 113 1.66 -10.64 -4.35
CA GLY A 113 2.99 -10.05 -4.45
C GLY A 113 4.06 -11.03 -4.91
N GLU A 114 5.14 -10.46 -5.45
CA GLU A 114 6.28 -11.18 -6.03
C GLU A 114 7.58 -10.90 -5.27
N SER A 115 8.45 -11.90 -5.11
CA SER A 115 9.75 -11.78 -4.43
C SER A 115 9.59 -11.18 -3.02
N ALA A 116 10.18 -10.02 -2.72
CA ALA A 116 9.96 -9.29 -1.47
C ALA A 116 8.48 -8.98 -1.20
N GLY A 117 7.69 -8.76 -2.24
CA GLY A 117 6.23 -8.66 -2.16
C GLY A 117 5.59 -9.98 -1.74
N GLY A 118 6.06 -11.13 -2.23
CA GLY A 118 5.60 -12.45 -1.81
C GLY A 118 5.91 -12.72 -0.32
N TYR A 119 7.13 -12.41 0.13
CA TYR A 119 7.47 -12.44 1.56
C TYR A 119 6.59 -11.50 2.40
N SER A 120 6.22 -10.35 1.83
CA SER A 120 5.29 -9.42 2.48
C SER A 120 3.90 -10.04 2.62
N VAL A 121 3.37 -10.71 1.60
CA VAL A 121 2.09 -11.43 1.68
C VAL A 121 2.12 -12.47 2.82
N CYS A 122 3.19 -13.25 2.93
CA CYS A 122 3.37 -14.19 4.04
C CYS A 122 3.39 -13.48 5.40
N ALA A 123 4.09 -12.35 5.52
CA ALA A 123 4.12 -11.57 6.76
C ALA A 123 2.72 -11.04 7.14
N GLN A 124 1.92 -10.63 6.15
CA GLN A 124 0.55 -10.18 6.41
C GLN A 124 -0.36 -11.34 6.81
N LEU A 125 -0.23 -12.53 6.19
CA LEU A 125 -0.96 -13.74 6.60
C LEU A 125 -0.69 -14.11 8.06
N ALA A 126 0.54 -13.90 8.55
CA ALA A 126 0.92 -14.17 9.93
C ALA A 126 0.62 -13.01 10.91
N SER A 127 0.28 -11.82 10.41
CA SER A 127 0.16 -10.62 11.24
C SER A 127 -1.25 -10.45 11.81
N PRO A 128 -1.44 -10.41 13.13
CA PRO A 128 -2.73 -10.07 13.73
C PRO A 128 -3.26 -8.69 13.31
N ALA A 129 -2.36 -7.73 13.05
CA ALA A 129 -2.73 -6.38 12.62
C ALA A 129 -3.26 -6.31 11.17
N ALA A 130 -3.09 -7.38 10.39
CA ALA A 130 -3.63 -7.51 9.04
C ALA A 130 -4.89 -8.39 8.96
N ALA A 131 -5.31 -8.98 10.08
CA ALA A 131 -6.49 -9.82 10.13
C ALA A 131 -7.73 -9.05 9.63
N GLY A 132 -8.45 -9.66 8.69
CA GLY A 132 -9.65 -9.06 8.09
C GLY A 132 -9.39 -7.91 7.12
N LEU A 133 -8.15 -7.64 6.72
CA LEU A 133 -7.85 -6.62 5.70
C LEU A 133 -7.87 -7.16 4.26
N PHE A 134 -7.81 -8.47 4.08
CA PHE A 134 -7.91 -9.16 2.80
C PHE A 134 -8.51 -10.55 3.00
N ASP A 135 -9.01 -11.14 1.93
CA ASP A 135 -9.81 -12.38 1.96
C ASP A 135 -9.08 -13.55 1.27
N ARG A 136 -8.15 -13.26 0.34
CA ARG A 136 -7.32 -14.25 -0.38
C ARG A 136 -5.88 -13.79 -0.54
N ALA A 137 -4.96 -14.73 -0.76
CA ALA A 137 -3.54 -14.45 -0.92
C ALA A 137 -2.93 -15.16 -2.13
N ILE A 138 -2.05 -14.48 -2.86
CA ILE A 138 -1.19 -15.02 -3.93
C ILE A 138 0.26 -14.68 -3.60
N ILE A 139 1.12 -15.71 -3.58
CA ILE A 139 2.53 -15.59 -3.23
C ILE A 139 3.37 -16.06 -4.42
N GLU A 140 4.01 -15.12 -5.11
CA GLU A 140 4.87 -15.41 -6.26
C GLU A 140 6.35 -15.34 -5.84
N SER A 141 7.06 -16.47 -5.87
CA SER A 141 8.52 -16.51 -5.64
C SER A 141 9.02 -15.85 -4.33
N GLY A 142 8.21 -15.88 -3.27
CA GLY A 142 8.55 -15.33 -1.94
C GLY A 142 8.09 -16.28 -0.83
N PRO A 143 8.82 -17.37 -0.55
CA PRO A 143 8.36 -18.41 0.38
C PRO A 143 8.09 -17.85 1.78
N CYS A 144 7.06 -18.37 2.46
CA CYS A 144 6.75 -17.99 3.85
C CYS A 144 7.79 -18.49 4.87
N THR A 145 8.77 -19.27 4.43
CA THR A 145 9.89 -19.76 5.22
C THR A 145 11.15 -18.97 4.88
N GLY A 146 11.66 -18.21 5.84
CA GLY A 146 13.02 -17.68 5.78
C GLY A 146 14.01 -18.77 6.17
N ARG A 147 15.21 -18.77 5.57
CA ARG A 147 16.33 -19.55 6.09
C ARG A 147 16.90 -18.85 7.32
N PRO A 148 16.90 -19.45 8.52
CA PRO A 148 17.37 -18.80 9.75
C PRO A 148 18.83 -18.33 9.66
N ASP A 149 19.65 -19.04 8.88
CA ASP A 149 21.06 -18.77 8.64
C ASP A 149 21.32 -17.65 7.62
N ARG A 150 20.34 -17.36 6.74
CA ARG A 150 20.42 -16.30 5.72
C ARG A 150 19.04 -15.67 5.52
N PRO A 151 18.59 -14.86 6.48
CA PRO A 151 17.28 -14.25 6.39
C PRO A 151 17.25 -13.23 5.24
N PHE A 152 16.46 -13.53 4.22
CA PHE A 152 16.23 -12.61 3.10
C PHE A 152 15.20 -11.53 3.45
N ALA A 153 14.18 -11.87 4.25
CA ALA A 153 13.12 -10.96 4.63
C ALA A 153 13.37 -10.39 6.04
N PRO A 154 13.25 -9.05 6.23
CA PRO A 154 13.32 -8.45 7.56
C PRO A 154 12.31 -9.05 8.55
N SER A 155 11.16 -9.50 8.05
CA SER A 155 10.10 -10.15 8.82
C SER A 155 10.45 -11.55 9.32
N SER A 156 11.47 -12.21 8.76
CA SER A 156 11.90 -13.56 9.18
C SER A 156 13.01 -13.55 10.24
N VAL A 157 13.38 -12.37 10.75
CA VAL A 157 14.46 -12.21 11.75
C VAL A 157 13.87 -11.85 13.11
N PRO A 158 14.31 -12.47 14.21
CA PRO A 158 13.93 -12.03 15.55
C PRO A 158 14.26 -10.54 15.78
N LEU A 159 13.35 -9.80 16.41
CA LEU A 159 13.51 -8.36 16.62
C LEU A 159 14.80 -8.00 17.39
N SER A 160 15.23 -8.86 18.32
CA SER A 160 16.49 -8.70 19.04
C SER A 160 17.69 -8.71 18.09
N THR A 161 17.73 -9.65 17.15
CA THR A 161 18.76 -9.75 16.11
C THR A 161 18.69 -8.57 15.15
N ALA A 162 17.50 -8.22 14.66
CA ALA A 162 17.33 -7.07 13.76
C ALA A 162 17.84 -5.77 14.41
N ARG A 163 17.56 -5.55 15.70
CA ARG A 163 18.06 -4.41 16.47
C ARG A 163 19.57 -4.43 16.68
N ALA A 164 20.17 -5.61 16.86
CA ALA A 164 21.61 -5.73 17.00
C ALA A 164 22.32 -5.38 15.68
N THR A 165 21.84 -5.94 14.56
CA THR A 165 22.38 -5.66 13.23
C THR A 165 22.14 -4.22 12.78
N GLY A 166 21.02 -3.60 13.18
CA GLY A 166 20.70 -2.22 12.87
C GLY A 166 21.46 -1.16 13.68
N ALA A 167 22.09 -1.53 14.80
CA ALA A 167 22.74 -0.58 15.71
C ALA A 167 23.97 0.10 15.09
N GLU A 168 24.84 -0.65 14.40
CA GLU A 168 26.06 -0.09 13.81
C GLU A 168 25.77 0.83 12.61
N PRO A 169 24.91 0.45 11.63
CA PRO A 169 24.50 1.38 10.57
C PRO A 169 23.80 2.63 11.10
N ALA A 170 22.96 2.50 12.14
CA ALA A 170 22.31 3.65 12.77
C ALA A 170 23.34 4.59 13.41
N ALA A 171 24.31 4.06 14.15
CA ALA A 171 25.38 4.87 14.75
C ALA A 171 26.21 5.60 13.67
N ARG A 172 26.57 4.91 12.58
CA ARG A 172 27.31 5.50 11.45
C ARG A 172 26.53 6.60 10.72
N ALA A 173 25.19 6.49 10.66
CA ALA A 173 24.32 7.49 10.07
C ALA A 173 24.04 8.69 10.99
N GLY A 174 24.71 8.79 12.15
CA GLY A 174 24.44 9.82 13.15
C GLY A 174 23.12 9.60 13.90
N CYS A 175 22.49 8.45 13.72
CA CYS A 175 21.22 8.05 14.33
C CYS A 175 21.43 7.28 15.65
N GLY A 176 22.41 7.69 16.45
CA GLY A 176 22.80 6.99 17.68
C GLY A 176 21.74 7.06 18.79
N SER A 177 20.80 8.01 18.70
CA SER A 177 19.67 8.14 19.61
C SER A 177 18.32 7.91 18.92
N ALA A 178 17.31 7.53 19.71
CA ALA A 178 15.92 7.46 19.29
C ALA A 178 15.43 8.72 18.57
N ARG A 179 15.90 9.89 19.04
CA ARG A 179 15.49 11.21 18.58
C ARG A 179 16.03 11.50 17.17
N ASP A 180 17.24 11.04 16.88
CA ASP A 180 17.90 11.22 15.58
C ASP A 180 17.28 10.29 14.53
N VAL A 181 16.99 9.03 14.91
CA VAL A 181 16.25 8.11 14.04
C VAL A 181 14.85 8.66 13.76
N MET A 182 14.15 9.18 14.77
CA MET A 182 12.83 9.82 14.60
C MET A 182 12.90 11.05 13.68
N ALA A 183 13.94 11.87 13.78
CA ALA A 183 14.10 13.05 12.93
C ALA A 183 14.29 12.71 11.44
N ILE A 184 14.90 11.56 11.14
CA ILE A 184 15.14 11.06 9.77
C ILE A 184 14.02 10.14 9.27
N THR A 185 13.22 9.54 10.18
CA THR A 185 12.15 8.58 9.82
C THR A 185 10.75 9.08 10.14
N ALA A 186 10.54 10.35 10.49
CA ALA A 186 9.22 10.91 10.76
C ALA A 186 8.56 11.43 9.48
N PRO A 187 7.70 10.65 8.80
CA PRO A 187 6.53 11.22 8.19
C PRO A 187 5.58 11.62 9.34
N ASN A 188 5.13 12.86 9.29
CA ASN A 188 4.13 13.47 10.15
C ASN A 188 3.06 12.45 10.61
N PRO A 189 2.86 12.21 11.92
CA PRO A 189 2.00 11.15 12.41
C PRO A 189 0.56 11.35 11.92
N THR A 190 0.00 10.30 11.33
CA THR A 190 -1.45 10.01 11.30
C THR A 190 -2.35 11.18 10.88
N SER A 191 -2.51 11.43 9.57
CA SER A 191 -3.73 12.06 9.00
C SER A 191 -3.68 12.37 7.50
N ARG A 192 -2.53 12.23 6.81
CA ARG A 192 -2.51 12.53 5.37
C ARG A 192 -3.28 11.45 4.60
N PRO A 193 -4.36 11.79 3.85
CA PRO A 193 -5.05 10.84 3.00
C PRO A 193 -4.07 10.34 1.94
N TRP A 194 -4.07 9.03 1.67
CA TRP A 194 -3.37 8.44 0.52
C TRP A 194 -3.70 9.25 -0.73
N ARG A 195 -2.68 9.69 -1.47
CA ARG A 195 -2.91 10.35 -2.75
C ARG A 195 -3.16 9.27 -3.80
N THR A 196 -4.35 9.28 -4.36
CA THR A 196 -4.75 8.35 -5.41
C THR A 196 -4.69 9.02 -6.76
N HIS A 197 -4.10 8.32 -7.73
CA HIS A 197 -4.26 8.64 -9.14
C HIS A 197 -5.31 7.69 -9.74
N ARG A 198 -6.40 8.26 -10.25
CA ARG A 198 -7.40 7.52 -11.02
C ARG A 198 -7.05 7.65 -12.51
N SER A 199 -6.72 6.54 -13.15
CA SER A 199 -6.60 6.48 -14.61
C SER A 199 -7.93 5.98 -15.18
N ALA A 200 -8.63 6.83 -15.93
CA ALA A 200 -9.77 6.44 -16.76
C ALA A 200 -9.35 6.51 -18.23
N THR A 201 -9.27 5.37 -18.91
CA THR A 201 -8.81 5.33 -20.30
C THR A 201 -10.00 5.30 -21.24
N ARG A 202 -10.19 6.34 -22.07
CA ARG A 202 -11.04 6.26 -23.28
C ARG A 202 -10.16 5.91 -24.47
N CYS A 203 -10.49 4.83 -25.17
CA CYS A 203 -9.87 4.49 -26.44
C CYS A 203 -10.35 5.47 -27.52
N THR A 204 -9.48 6.35 -28.03
CA THR A 204 -9.86 7.38 -29.01
C THR A 204 -9.52 7.04 -30.46
N ARG A 205 -8.74 5.97 -30.74
CA ARG A 205 -8.52 5.43 -32.10
C ARG A 205 -7.86 4.04 -32.06
N CYS A 206 -8.43 3.07 -32.77
CA CYS A 206 -7.80 1.77 -33.04
C CYS A 206 -7.18 1.79 -34.45
N SER A 207 -5.90 1.50 -34.55
CA SER A 207 -5.23 1.13 -35.81
C SER A 207 -4.29 -0.04 -35.51
N PRO A 208 -4.07 -0.99 -36.45
CA PRO A 208 -3.59 -2.33 -36.13
C PRO A 208 -2.17 -2.42 -35.55
N TRP A 209 -1.41 -1.32 -35.46
CA TRP A 209 -0.01 -1.35 -35.03
C TRP A 209 0.46 -0.25 -34.08
N ARG A 210 -0.39 0.71 -33.66
CA ARG A 210 -0.02 1.70 -32.64
C ARG A 210 -1.25 2.16 -31.87
N CYS A 211 -1.22 2.03 -30.55
CA CYS A 211 -2.11 2.78 -29.65
C CYS A 211 -1.28 3.88 -29.00
N SER A 212 -1.62 5.14 -29.25
CA SER A 212 -1.16 6.27 -28.43
C SER A 212 -2.17 6.49 -27.30
N TRP A 213 -1.66 6.60 -26.08
CA TRP A 213 -2.48 6.74 -24.87
C TRP A 213 -2.17 8.06 -24.20
N SER A 214 -3.22 8.83 -23.85
CA SER A 214 -3.10 9.94 -22.92
C SER A 214 -3.56 9.49 -21.54
N THR A 215 -2.65 9.54 -20.56
CA THR A 215 -2.97 9.39 -19.14
C THR A 215 -3.37 10.75 -18.60
N ALA A 216 -4.66 10.95 -18.32
CA ALA A 216 -5.10 12.08 -17.51
C ALA A 216 -5.04 11.67 -16.03
N SER A 217 -4.10 12.25 -15.29
CA SER A 217 -4.01 12.11 -13.84
C SER A 217 -4.87 13.19 -13.18
N ALA A 218 -5.90 12.80 -12.43
CA ALA A 218 -6.65 13.71 -11.57
C ALA A 218 -6.54 13.24 -10.12
N ALA A 219 -6.17 14.15 -9.22
CA ALA A 219 -6.28 13.93 -7.79
C ALA A 219 -7.76 13.85 -7.42
N VAL A 220 -8.17 12.76 -6.76
CA VAL A 220 -9.54 12.64 -6.24
C VAL A 220 -9.57 13.36 -4.88
N PRO A 221 -10.42 14.40 -4.68
CA PRO A 221 -10.56 15.01 -3.37
C PRO A 221 -11.16 13.99 -2.38
N PRO A 222 -10.77 14.04 -1.09
CA PRO A 222 -11.34 13.14 -0.09
C PRO A 222 -12.87 13.25 -0.08
N ALA A 223 -13.54 12.11 0.01
CA ALA A 223 -15.00 12.06 0.13
C ALA A 223 -15.43 12.97 1.27
N ALA A 224 -16.22 13.99 0.96
CA ALA A 224 -16.80 14.87 1.96
C ALA A 224 -17.57 14.01 2.96
N ARG A 225 -17.17 14.05 4.23
CA ARG A 225 -17.95 13.47 5.33
C ARG A 225 -19.36 14.05 5.26
N ALA A 226 -20.31 13.27 4.76
CA ALA A 226 -21.72 13.57 4.93
C ALA A 226 -22.04 13.47 6.42
N GLY A 227 -22.48 14.57 7.03
CA GLY A 227 -22.95 14.58 8.42
C GLY A 227 -22.45 15.72 9.30
N ALA A 228 -22.38 16.96 8.79
CA ALA A 228 -22.44 18.12 9.67
C ALA A 228 -23.92 18.40 9.97
N THR A 229 -24.40 17.92 11.12
CA THR A 229 -25.69 18.33 11.69
C THR A 229 -25.65 19.84 11.94
N ARG A 230 -26.33 20.62 11.09
CA ARG A 230 -26.69 22.00 11.44
C ARG A 230 -27.69 21.94 12.59
N ARG A 231 -27.29 22.41 13.77
CA ARG A 231 -28.25 22.81 14.80
C ARG A 231 -29.07 23.96 14.22
N SER A 232 -30.34 23.71 13.95
CA SER A 232 -31.34 24.77 13.81
C SER A 232 -31.67 25.25 15.22
N ALA A 233 -31.38 26.52 15.49
CA ALA A 233 -31.95 27.23 16.61
C ALA A 233 -33.42 27.52 16.27
N ASP A 234 -34.30 26.55 16.49
CA ASP A 234 -35.64 26.87 16.95
C ASP A 234 -36.29 25.66 17.61
N GLY A 235 -36.70 25.86 18.85
CA GLY A 235 -37.32 24.82 19.67
C GLY A 235 -38.77 24.62 19.26
N ARG A 236 -39.17 23.35 19.09
CA ARG A 236 -40.44 22.78 19.55
C ARG A 236 -40.51 21.28 19.26
N LEU A 237 -40.72 20.51 20.33
CA LEU A 237 -41.17 19.12 20.27
C LEU A 237 -42.52 19.02 19.55
N ARG A 238 -42.72 17.99 18.71
CA ARG A 238 -43.96 17.18 18.69
C ARG A 238 -43.67 15.75 18.25
N ALA A 239 -44.33 14.82 18.93
CA ALA A 239 -44.31 13.39 18.72
C ALA A 239 -45.26 12.94 17.60
N ARG A 240 -44.79 12.03 16.74
CA ARG A 240 -45.34 10.70 16.44
C ARG A 240 -44.40 9.98 15.50
#